data_AF-A0AA39MTP5-F1
#
_entry.id   AF-A0AA39MTP5-F1
#
_cell.length_a   1.000
_cell.length_b   1.000
_cell.length_c   1.000
_cell.angle_alpha   90.00
_cell.angle_beta   90.00
_cell.angle_gamma   90.00
#
_symmetry.space_group_name_H-M   'P 1'
#
loop_
_entity.id
_entity.type
_entity.pdbx_description
1 polymer ?
#
loop_
_entity_poly.entity_id
_entity_poly.type
_entity_poly.pdbx_seq_one_letter_code
_entity_poly.pdbx_strand_id
1 'polypeptide(L)'
;MATMSSLSKILFGLSFLVPYLFAQDHTQCVDSGSDWYTSVVGETPCRTYERLRQICNSNYVLGALNPNTPPDTCNDQIADCCCNSIAFGLSMLCLT
;
A
#
# COMPACT_ATOMS: atom_id res chain seq x y z
N MET A 1 -26.63 -33.31 25.24
CA MET A 1 -25.65 -32.29 25.71
C MET A 1 -24.35 -32.33 24.88
N ALA A 2 -24.43 -32.45 23.54
CA ALA A 2 -23.25 -32.64 22.68
C ALA A 2 -23.24 -31.79 21.39
N THR A 3 -24.31 -31.05 21.09
CA THR A 3 -24.45 -30.32 19.83
C THR A 3 -24.05 -28.84 19.91
N MET A 4 -23.96 -28.26 21.11
CA MET A 4 -23.67 -26.82 21.29
C MET A 4 -22.18 -26.47 21.40
N SER A 5 -21.28 -27.45 21.56
CA SER A 5 -19.83 -27.21 21.65
C SER A 5 -19.16 -27.06 20.27
N SER A 6 -19.68 -27.74 19.25
CA SER A 6 -19.08 -27.73 17.90
C SER A 6 -19.31 -26.42 17.15
N LEU A 7 -20.45 -25.74 17.36
CA LEU A 7 -20.77 -24.46 16.73
C LEU A 7 -19.86 -23.32 17.19
N SER A 8 -19.45 -23.32 18.46
CA SER A 8 -18.54 -22.31 19.03
C SER A 8 -17.13 -22.39 18.45
N LYS A 9 -16.64 -23.60 18.13
CA LYS A 9 -15.30 -23.82 17.54
C LYS A 9 -15.22 -23.36 16.08
N ILE A 10 -16.30 -23.52 15.32
CA ILE A 10 -16.38 -23.08 13.93
C ILE A 10 -16.42 -21.54 13.85
N LEU A 11 -17.16 -20.90 14.77
CA LEU A 11 -17.22 -19.43 14.83
C LEU A 11 -15.86 -18.79 15.15
N PHE A 12 -15.08 -19.38 16.06
CA PHE A 12 -13.74 -18.89 16.41
C PHE A 12 -12.70 -19.10 15.30
N GLY A 13 -12.82 -20.15 14.49
CA GLY A 13 -11.91 -20.41 13.35
C GLY A 13 -12.08 -19.42 12.20
N LEU A 14 -13.30 -18.93 11.98
CA LEU A 14 -13.60 -17.95 10.93
C LEU A 14 -13.09 -16.54 11.24
N SER A 15 -12.95 -16.18 12.52
CA SER A 15 -12.41 -14.86 12.92
C SER A 15 -10.94 -14.65 12.55
N PHE A 16 -10.15 -15.73 12.41
CA PHE A 16 -8.74 -15.64 12.00
C PHE A 16 -8.52 -15.59 10.49
N LEU A 17 -9.53 -15.85 9.67
CA LEU A 17 -9.44 -15.80 8.20
C LEU A 17 -9.78 -14.44 7.60
N VAL A 18 -10.47 -13.57 8.36
CA VAL A 18 -10.87 -12.24 7.89
C VAL A 18 -9.69 -11.29 7.62
N PRO A 19 -8.62 -11.21 8.44
CA PRO A 19 -7.56 -10.22 8.18
C PRO A 19 -6.63 -10.59 7.02
N TYR A 20 -6.59 -11.86 6.57
CA TYR A 20 -5.68 -12.28 5.50
C TYR A 20 -6.17 -11.89 4.10
N LEU A 21 -7.47 -11.69 3.91
CA LEU A 21 -8.07 -11.40 2.60
C LEU A 21 -8.07 -9.91 2.23
N PHE A 22 -7.81 -8.99 3.18
CA PHE A 22 -8.01 -7.55 2.98
C PHE A 22 -6.73 -6.69 2.99
N ALA A 23 -5.55 -7.26 3.15
CA ALA A 23 -4.31 -6.50 3.14
C ALA A 23 -3.51 -6.73 1.85
N GLN A 24 -4.04 -6.28 0.71
CA GLN A 24 -3.17 -5.89 -0.41
C GLN A 24 -2.63 -4.51 -0.05
N ASP A 25 -1.68 -4.47 0.90
CA ASP A 25 -1.03 -3.23 1.30
C ASP A 25 -0.01 -2.85 0.21
N HIS A 26 -0.49 -2.10 -0.79
CA HIS A 26 0.34 -1.55 -1.86
C HIS A 26 1.31 -0.48 -1.37
N THR A 27 1.35 -0.21 -0.05
CA THR A 27 2.41 0.61 0.55
C THR A 27 3.63 -0.19 0.98
N GLN A 28 3.67 -1.49 0.73
CA GLN A 28 4.89 -2.30 0.82
C GLN A 28 5.65 -2.29 -0.53
N CYS A 29 6.97 -2.28 -0.45
CA CYS A 29 7.85 -2.34 -1.63
C CYS A 29 7.88 -3.75 -2.23
N VAL A 30 8.31 -3.86 -3.49
CA VAL A 30 8.34 -5.14 -4.24
C VAL A 30 9.52 -6.01 -3.84
N ASP A 31 10.63 -5.39 -3.44
CA ASP A 31 11.93 -5.92 -3.06
C ASP A 31 12.59 -5.08 -1.94
N SER A 32 13.81 -5.46 -1.55
CA SER A 32 14.57 -4.85 -0.45
C SER A 32 15.49 -3.70 -0.90
N GLY A 33 15.45 -3.31 -2.17
CA GLY A 33 16.29 -2.27 -2.76
C GLY A 33 16.06 -0.89 -2.14
N SER A 34 14.89 -0.68 -1.56
CA SER A 34 14.49 0.54 -0.85
C SER A 34 14.56 0.44 0.68
N ASP A 35 15.11 -0.64 1.25
CA ASP A 35 15.22 -0.82 2.72
C ASP A 35 16.04 0.30 3.39
N TRP A 36 17.03 0.84 2.68
CA TRP A 36 17.82 1.98 3.17
C TRP A 36 16.94 3.21 3.45
N TYR A 37 15.91 3.43 2.63
CA TYR A 37 14.98 4.54 2.78
C TYR A 37 14.16 4.33 4.04
N THR A 38 13.60 3.13 4.22
CA THR A 38 12.86 2.75 5.42
C THR A 38 13.72 2.86 6.68
N SER A 39 15.00 2.48 6.61
CA SER A 39 15.92 2.57 7.74
C SER A 39 16.24 4.02 8.16
N VAL A 40 16.25 4.96 7.22
CA VAL A 40 16.59 6.37 7.50
C VAL A 40 15.36 7.21 7.81
N VAL A 41 14.27 7.00 7.07
CA VAL A 41 13.04 7.80 7.15
C VAL A 41 12.04 7.20 8.14
N GLY A 42 12.08 5.90 8.38
CA GLY A 42 11.14 5.19 9.26
C GLY A 42 9.81 4.83 8.60
N GLU A 43 9.68 5.01 7.28
CA GLU A 43 8.53 4.58 6.48
C GLU A 43 8.99 4.10 5.10
N THR A 44 8.17 3.29 4.43
CA THR A 44 8.46 2.83 3.06
C THR A 44 8.32 3.99 2.07
N PRO A 45 9.07 3.99 0.95
CA PRO A 45 8.91 5.00 -0.10
C PRO A 45 7.50 5.00 -0.70
N CYS A 46 6.85 3.83 -0.80
CA CYS A 46 5.44 3.75 -1.21
C CYS A 46 4.52 4.51 -0.26
N ARG A 47 4.76 4.43 1.06
CA ARG A 47 3.94 5.16 2.04
C ARG A 47 4.18 6.66 1.98
N THR A 48 5.44 7.09 1.76
CA THR A 48 5.73 8.51 1.48
C THR A 48 5.03 8.97 0.21
N TYR A 49 5.06 8.15 -0.86
CA TYR A 49 4.39 8.47 -2.13
C TYR A 49 2.88 8.66 -1.94
N GLU A 50 2.22 7.75 -1.24
CA GLU A 50 0.79 7.86 -0.95
C GLU A 50 0.49 9.16 -0.19
N ARG A 51 1.27 9.49 0.84
CA ARG A 51 1.13 10.73 1.62
C ARG A 51 1.33 11.97 0.76
N LEU A 52 2.29 11.96 -0.16
CA LEU A 52 2.51 13.05 -1.11
C LEU A 52 1.26 13.30 -1.97
N ARG A 53 0.66 12.22 -2.49
CA ARG A 53 -0.57 12.31 -3.30
C ARG A 53 -1.76 12.75 -2.46
N GLN A 54 -1.81 12.36 -1.17
CA GLN A 54 -2.82 12.78 -0.21
C GLN A 54 -2.85 14.29 0.08
N ILE A 55 -1.75 15.01 -0.17
CA ILE A 55 -1.72 16.49 -0.07
C ILE A 55 -2.69 17.12 -1.08
N CYS A 56 -2.74 16.59 -2.30
CA CYS A 56 -3.64 17.09 -3.35
C CYS A 56 -5.00 16.37 -3.38
N ASN A 57 -5.04 15.09 -2.99
CA ASN A 57 -6.26 14.29 -2.94
C ASN A 57 -6.28 13.48 -1.64
N SER A 58 -6.94 13.99 -0.59
CA SER A 58 -6.96 13.35 0.73
C SER A 58 -7.55 11.93 0.76
N ASN A 59 -8.26 11.51 -0.28
CA ASN A 59 -8.82 10.16 -0.41
C ASN A 59 -7.94 9.24 -1.26
N TYR A 60 -6.77 9.70 -1.70
CA TYR A 60 -5.84 8.88 -2.48
C TYR A 60 -5.36 7.69 -1.65
N VAL A 61 -5.53 6.51 -2.24
CA VAL A 61 -4.99 5.24 -1.75
C VAL A 61 -4.08 4.70 -2.83
N LEU A 62 -2.88 4.30 -2.45
CA LEU A 62 -1.92 3.76 -3.40
C LEU A 62 -2.44 2.39 -3.90
N GLY A 63 -2.50 2.26 -5.23
CA GLY A 63 -2.77 0.99 -5.90
C GLY A 63 -1.48 0.32 -6.38
N ALA A 64 -1.62 -0.79 -7.08
CA ALA A 64 -0.51 -1.42 -7.77
C ALA A 64 0.05 -0.48 -8.85
N LEU A 65 1.31 -0.09 -8.70
CA LEU A 65 2.03 0.71 -9.69
C LEU A 65 2.43 -0.15 -10.88
N ASN A 66 2.49 0.46 -12.07
CA ASN A 66 2.93 -0.21 -13.27
C ASN A 66 4.47 -0.28 -13.29
N PRO A 67 5.11 -1.45 -13.47
CA PRO A 67 6.56 -1.50 -13.60
C PRO A 67 7.09 -0.82 -14.88
N ASN A 68 6.22 -0.58 -15.87
CA ASN A 68 6.57 0.18 -17.07
C ASN A 68 6.50 1.68 -16.81
N THR A 69 7.48 2.43 -17.29
CA THR A 69 7.51 3.90 -17.18
C THR A 69 6.44 4.57 -18.06
N PRO A 70 5.66 5.53 -17.52
CA PRO A 70 5.68 6.02 -16.14
C PRO A 70 4.94 5.08 -15.16
N PRO A 71 5.45 4.91 -13.91
CA PRO A 71 4.88 3.98 -12.93
C PRO A 71 3.45 4.27 -12.49
N ASP A 72 3.13 5.55 -12.32
CA ASP A 72 1.80 6.04 -11.99
C ASP A 72 1.24 6.82 -13.17
N THR A 73 0.00 6.55 -13.51
CA THR A 73 -0.78 7.35 -14.46
C THR A 73 -1.53 8.39 -13.66
N CYS A 74 -0.91 9.56 -13.49
CA CYS A 74 -1.41 10.72 -12.75
C CYS A 74 -2.81 11.16 -13.23
N ASN A 75 -3.86 10.50 -12.74
CA ASN A 75 -5.26 10.65 -13.16
C ASN A 75 -6.07 11.53 -12.19
N ASP A 76 -5.42 12.13 -11.20
CA ASP A 76 -6.05 13.05 -10.26
C ASP A 76 -6.30 14.43 -10.86
N GLN A 77 -7.25 15.16 -10.26
CA GLN A 77 -7.61 16.50 -10.71
C GLN A 77 -6.46 17.52 -10.61
N ILE A 78 -5.52 17.31 -9.68
CA ILE A 78 -4.34 18.16 -9.50
C ILE A 78 -3.09 17.34 -9.82
N ALA A 79 -2.53 17.57 -11.00
CA ALA A 79 -1.37 16.84 -11.48
C ALA A 79 -0.07 17.18 -10.74
N ASP A 80 0.02 18.33 -10.06
CA ASP A 80 1.28 18.81 -9.45
C ASP A 80 1.85 17.86 -8.39
N CYS A 81 1.00 17.18 -7.60
CA CYS A 81 1.46 16.21 -6.60
C CYS A 81 1.96 14.89 -7.21
N CYS A 82 1.74 14.64 -8.50
CA CYS A 82 2.11 13.39 -9.19
C CYS A 82 3.15 13.61 -10.30
N CYS A 83 3.00 14.69 -11.06
CA CYS A 83 3.83 15.05 -12.21
C CYS A 83 5.02 15.91 -11.77
N ASN A 84 5.78 15.46 -10.77
CA ASN A 84 7.02 16.12 -10.35
C ASN A 84 8.15 15.09 -10.13
N SER A 85 9.39 15.57 -10.08
CA SER A 85 10.56 14.69 -9.96
C SER A 85 10.59 13.89 -8.65
N ILE A 86 10.04 14.43 -7.56
CA ILE A 86 9.96 13.75 -6.26
C ILE A 86 8.96 12.59 -6.33
N ALA A 87 7.77 12.85 -6.87
CA ALA A 87 6.73 11.84 -7.09
C ALA A 87 7.22 10.70 -8.00
N PHE A 88 7.94 11.02 -9.08
CA PHE A 88 8.55 10.02 -9.94
C PHE A 88 9.61 9.17 -9.20
N GLY A 89 10.49 9.80 -8.43
CA GLY A 89 11.51 9.08 -7.65
C GLY A 89 10.90 8.16 -6.61
N LEU A 90 9.90 8.63 -5.86
CA LEU A 90 9.21 7.82 -4.84
C LEU A 90 8.42 6.66 -5.45
N SER A 91 7.74 6.88 -6.58
CA SER A 91 7.02 5.80 -7.27
C SER A 91 7.95 4.74 -7.84
N MET A 92 9.16 5.10 -8.30
CA MET A 92 10.17 4.11 -8.69
C MET A 92 10.76 3.36 -7.50
N LEU A 93 11.04 4.04 -6.39
CA LEU A 93 11.50 3.37 -5.17
C LEU A 93 10.43 2.44 -4.57
N CYS A 94 9.16 2.67 -4.88
CA CYS A 94 8.09 1.76 -4.50
C CYS A 94 8.08 0.46 -5.32
N LEU A 95 8.60 0.50 -6.56
CA LEU A 95 8.74 -0.66 -7.44
C LEU A 95 10.01 -1.48 -7.20
N THR A 96 10.98 -0.90 -6.50
CA THR A 96 12.13 -1.61 -5.91
C THR A 96 11.73 -2.02 -4.51
#